data_AF-L5N1T8-F1
#
_entry.id   AF-L5N1T8-F1
#
_cell.length_a   1.000
_cell.length_b   1.000
_cell.length_c   1.000
_cell.angle_alpha   90.00
_cell.angle_beta   90.00
_cell.angle_gamma   90.00
#
_symmetry.space_group_name_H-M   'P 1'
#
loop_
_entity.id
_entity.type
_entity.pdbx_description
1 polymer ?
#
loop_
_entity_poly.entity_id
_entity_poly.type
_entity_poly.pdbx_seq_one_letter_code
_entity_poly.pdbx_strand_id
1 'polypeptide(L)' 'MQMTDKDPRITRVEILRKEMTKVAMEKGLSSKESVKLSQELDTLLNEIQSDKRPK' A
#
# COMPACT_ATOMS: atom_id res chain seq x y z
N MET A 1 24.79 -13.82 0.16
CA MET A 1 23.35 -13.80 -0.19
C MET A 1 22.66 -12.91 0.82
N GLN A 2 22.22 -11.70 0.43
CA GLN A 2 21.41 -10.86 1.34
C GLN A 2 20.00 -11.44 1.36
N MET A 3 19.67 -12.18 2.41
CA MET A 3 18.29 -12.43 2.78
C MET A 3 17.81 -11.16 3.47
N THR A 4 17.18 -10.26 2.71
CA THR A 4 16.47 -9.14 3.32
C THR A 4 15.26 -9.72 4.03
N ASP A 5 15.22 -9.56 5.36
CA ASP A 5 13.99 -9.71 6.15
C ASP A 5 12.95 -8.78 5.49
N LYS A 6 12.10 -9.34 4.63
CA LYS A 6 11.09 -8.56 3.92
C LYS A 6 10.09 -8.12 4.96
N ASP A 7 10.17 -6.87 5.38
CA ASP A 7 9.18 -6.23 6.23
C ASP A 7 7.78 -6.62 5.72
N PRO A 8 6.96 -7.32 6.53
CA PRO A 8 5.67 -7.85 6.09
C PRO A 8 4.74 -6.75 5.58
N ARG A 9 4.95 -5.50 6.00
CA ARG A 9 4.22 -4.33 5.50
C ARG A 9 4.54 -4.00 4.06
N ILE A 10 5.75 -4.28 3.58
CA ILE A 10 6.12 -4.13 2.16
C ILE A 10 5.33 -5.14 1.31
N THR A 11 5.17 -6.38 1.80
CA THR A 11 4.31 -7.36 1.13
C THR A 11 2.86 -6.89 1.09
N ARG A 12 2.36 -6.29 2.18
CA ARG A 12 0.99 -5.73 2.22
C ARG A 12 0.81 -4.54 1.28
N VAL A 13 1.80 -3.65 1.15
CA VAL A 13 1.81 -2.57 0.15
C VAL A 13 1.63 -3.12 -1.26
N GLU A 14 2.38 -4.16 -1.63
CA GLU A 14 2.28 -4.74 -2.97
C GLU A 14 0.93 -5.43 -3.23
N ILE A 15 0.32 -6.03 -2.21
CA ILE A 15 -1.05 -6.57 -2.31
C ILE A 15 -2.05 -5.44 -2.56
N LEU A 16 -2.01 -4.39 -1.73
CA LEU A 16 -2.92 -3.24 -1.84
C LEU A 16 -2.77 -2.51 -3.17
N ARG A 17 -1.54 -2.38 -3.70
CA ARG A 17 -1.30 -1.79 -5.03
C ARG A 17 -1.98 -2.57 -6.15
N LYS A 18 -1.89 -3.91 -6.11
CA LYS A 18 -2.54 -4.77 -7.11
C LYS A 18 -4.06 -4.68 -7.02
N GLU A 19 -4.61 -4.72 -5.81
CA GLU A 19 -6.05 -4.58 -5.57
C GLU A 19 -6.56 -3.22 -6.03
N MET A 20 -5.89 -2.12 -5.65
CA MET A 20 -6.25 -0.77 -6.08
C MET A 20 -6.23 -0.63 -7.60
N THR A 21 -5.20 -1.17 -8.27
CA THR A 21 -5.10 -1.14 -9.74
C THR A 21 -6.28 -1.88 -10.37
N LYS A 22 -6.59 -3.08 -9.88
CA LYS A 22 -7.72 -3.87 -10.38
C LYS A 22 -9.04 -3.12 -10.20
N VAL A 23 -9.33 -2.62 -9.00
CA VAL A 23 -10.57 -1.91 -8.71
C VAL A 23 -10.67 -0.61 -9.50
N ALA A 24 -9.57 0.14 -9.66
CA ALA A 24 -9.55 1.35 -10.47
C ALA A 24 -9.86 1.05 -11.95
N MET A 25 -9.36 -0.06 -12.50
CA MET A 25 -9.67 -0.49 -13.87
C MET A 25 -11.14 -0.93 -14.01
N GLU A 26 -11.70 -1.61 -13.01
CA GLU A 26 -13.07 -2.14 -13.07
C GLU A 26 -14.15 -1.10 -12.73
N LYS A 27 -13.89 -0.22 -11.76
CA LYS A 27 -14.89 0.66 -11.14
C LYS A 27 -14.56 2.15 -11.28
N GLY A 28 -13.37 2.48 -11.78
CA GLY A 28 -12.88 3.85 -11.90
C GLY A 28 -12.22 4.37 -10.62
N LEU A 29 -11.28 5.30 -10.79
CA LEU A 29 -10.47 5.88 -9.71
C LEU A 29 -11.29 6.59 -8.63
N SER A 30 -12.43 7.19 -9.01
CA SER A 30 -13.33 7.89 -8.09
C SER A 30 -14.35 6.97 -7.41
N SER A 31 -14.31 5.66 -7.66
CA SER A 31 -15.17 4.72 -6.95
C SER A 31 -14.87 4.76 -5.46
N LYS A 32 -15.91 4.62 -4.63
CA LYS A 32 -15.74 4.59 -3.16
C LYS A 32 -14.73 3.52 -2.72
N GLU A 33 -14.65 2.42 -3.45
CA GLU A 33 -13.73 1.32 -3.20
C GLU A 33 -12.29 1.65 -3.58
N SER A 34 -12.06 2.25 -4.76
CA SER A 34 -10.74 2.75 -5.16
C SER A 34 -10.22 3.81 -4.19
N VAL A 35 -11.08 4.74 -3.76
CA VAL A 35 -10.71 5.78 -2.79
C VAL A 35 -10.33 5.16 -1.44
N LYS A 36 -11.10 4.17 -0.96
CA LYS A 36 -10.80 3.47 0.30
C LYS A 36 -9.46 2.72 0.22
N LEU A 37 -9.21 2.01 -0.88
CA LEU A 37 -7.94 1.30 -1.10
C LEU A 37 -6.74 2.27 -1.16
N SER A 38 -6.91 3.43 -1.81
CA SER A 38 -5.89 4.48 -1.84
C SER A 38 -5.57 5.01 -0.44
N GLN A 39 -6.58 5.22 0.41
CA GLN A 39 -6.38 5.70 1.78
C GLN A 39 -5.68 4.66 2.66
N GLU A 40 -6.02 3.38 2.52
CA GLU A 40 -5.34 2.29 3.24
C GLU A 40 -3.87 2.17 2.81
N LEU A 41 -3.61 2.26 1.50
CA LEU A 41 -2.26 2.24 0.95
C LEU A 41 -1.42 3.42 1.46
N ASP A 42 -1.95 4.65 1.42
CA ASP A 42 -1.26 5.84 1.91
C ASP A 42 -0.96 5.75 3.42
N THR A 43 -1.90 5.25 4.21
CA THR A 43 -1.72 5.06 5.66
C THR A 43 -0.54 4.12 5.93
N LEU A 44 -0.51 2.97 5.25
CA LEU A 44 0.55 1.99 5.41
C LEU A 44 1.92 2.52 4.96
N LEU A 45 1.96 3.30 3.88
CA LEU A 45 3.19 3.94 3.41
C LEU A 45 3.71 4.97 4.42
N ASN A 46 2.81 5.73 5.05
CA ASN A 46 3.16 6.71 6.07
C ASN A 46 3.69 6.05 7.35
N GLU A 47 3.12 4.93 7.78
CA GLU A 47 3.62 4.13 8.92
C GLU A 47 5.05 3.63 8.65
N ILE A 48 5.29 3.04 7.48
CA ILE A 48 6.62 2.55 7.10
C ILE A 48 7.64 3.70 7.04
N GLN A 49 7.24 4.87 6.52
CA GLN A 49 8.13 6.04 6.47
C GLN A 49 8.42 6.60 7.86
N SER A 50 7.42 6.62 8.74
CA SER A 50 7.57 7.13 10.11
C SER A 50 8.55 6.29 10.92
N ASP A 51 8.49 4.97 10.78
CA ASP A 51 9.44 4.05 11.42
C ASP A 51 10.88 4.20 10.92
N LYS A 52 11.04 4.66 9.67
CA LYS A 52 12.35 4.88 9.04
C LYS A 52 12.94 6.26 9.33
N ARG A 53 12.17 7.19 9.90
CA ARG A 53 12.68 8.48 10.34
C ARG A 53 13.23 8.34 11.77
N PRO A 54 14.54 8.46 12.00
CA PRO A 54 15.04 8.63 13.36
C PRO A 54 14.45 9.93 13.92
N LYS A 55 13.92 9.87 15.15
CA LYS A 55 13.48 11.05 15.91
C LYS A 55 14.64 12.01 16.16
#